data_AF-A0A0A7LDY6-F1
#
_entry.id   AF-A0A0A7LDY6-F1
#
_cell.length_a   1.000
_cell.length_b   1.000
_cell.length_c   1.000
_cell.angle_alpha   90.00
_cell.angle_beta   90.00
_cell.angle_gamma   90.00
#
_symmetry.space_group_name_H-M   'P 1'
#
loop_
_entity.id
_entity.type
_entity.pdbx_description
1 polymer ?
#
loop_
_entity_poly.entity_id
_entity_poly.type
_entity_poly.pdbx_seq_one_letter_code
_entity_poly.pdbx_strand_id
1 'polypeptide(L)'
;MKTFNATPRIIKIGSALGFIGGLLCIFCLAFFFEADESMLSRMGVYMLLAVMFFALAGGLSKGGQWTWNVLLLMTFLTISAVGCSVVFGIVDLYVAIILVVLGALIIISLVMPSSKIWANLAKA
;
A
#
# COMPACT_ATOMS: atom_id res chain seq x y z
N MET A 1 -11.09 23.11 24.25
CA MET A 1 -11.18 22.07 23.19
C MET A 1 -11.03 22.75 21.83
N LYS A 2 -9.87 22.64 21.18
CA LYS A 2 -9.69 23.12 19.79
C LYS A 2 -9.83 21.92 18.86
N THR A 3 -10.90 21.88 18.10
CA THR A 3 -11.17 20.92 17.04
C THR A 3 -10.23 21.18 15.86
N PHE A 4 -9.00 20.65 15.90
CA PHE A 4 -8.14 20.60 14.72
C PHE A 4 -8.60 19.47 13.80
N ASN A 5 -9.67 19.75 13.07
CA ASN A 5 -10.30 18.88 12.09
C ASN A 5 -9.49 18.77 10.78
N ALA A 6 -8.16 18.79 10.88
CA ALA A 6 -7.24 18.77 9.76
C ALA A 6 -6.53 17.41 9.71
N THR A 7 -7.19 16.39 9.16
CA THR A 7 -6.41 15.36 8.46
C THR A 7 -5.53 16.07 7.44
N PRO A 8 -4.19 16.01 7.56
CA PRO A 8 -3.32 16.64 6.59
C PRO A 8 -3.63 16.04 5.22
N ARG A 9 -3.78 16.90 4.22
CA ARG A 9 -4.17 16.54 2.84
C ARG A 9 -3.31 15.39 2.29
N ILE A 10 -2.05 15.34 2.73
CA ILE A 10 -1.03 14.33 2.42
C ILE A 10 -1.46 12.91 2.84
N ILE A 11 -2.10 12.75 4.00
CA ILE A 11 -2.53 11.44 4.50
C ILE A 11 -3.74 10.91 3.72
N LYS A 12 -4.67 11.80 3.34
CA LYS A 12 -5.77 11.43 2.43
C LYS A 12 -5.25 10.98 1.07
N ILE A 13 -4.20 11.65 0.56
CA ILE A 13 -3.55 11.27 -0.70
C ILE A 13 -2.89 9.89 -0.56
N GLY A 14 -2.13 9.65 0.53
CA GLY A 14 -1.52 8.34 0.81
C GLY A 14 -2.54 7.20 0.93
N SER A 15 -3.65 7.43 1.62
CA SER A 15 -4.76 6.46 1.72
C SER A 15 -5.39 6.16 0.35
N ALA A 16 -5.64 7.19 -0.46
CA ALA A 16 -6.16 7.02 -1.82
C ALA A 16 -5.19 6.25 -2.73
N LEU A 17 -3.89 6.53 -2.64
CA LEU A 17 -2.83 5.80 -3.36
C LEU A 17 -2.81 4.31 -3.00
N GLY A 18 -2.95 3.99 -1.71
CA GLY A 18 -3.08 2.61 -1.25
C GLY A 18 -4.33 1.92 -1.80
N PHE A 19 -5.47 2.61 -1.83
CA PHE A 19 -6.71 2.08 -2.43
C PHE A 19 -6.55 1.78 -3.92
N ILE A 20 -5.93 2.68 -4.68
CA ILE A 20 -5.68 2.51 -6.11
C ILE A 20 -4.74 1.32 -6.34
N GLY A 21 -3.67 1.19 -5.53
CA GLY A 21 -2.75 0.04 -5.62
C GLY A 21 -3.45 -1.29 -5.35
N GLY A 22 -4.32 -1.35 -4.35
CA GLY A 22 -5.10 -2.55 -4.03
C GLY A 22 -6.07 -2.94 -5.16
N LEU A 23 -6.79 -1.97 -5.71
CA LEU A 23 -7.70 -2.19 -6.85
C LEU A 23 -6.94 -2.64 -8.11
N LEU A 24 -5.79 -2.05 -8.38
CA LEU A 24 -4.96 -2.41 -9.54
C LEU A 24 -4.45 -3.85 -9.44
N CYS A 25 -4.08 -4.32 -8.25
CA CYS A 25 -3.73 -5.73 -8.03
C CYS A 25 -4.92 -6.68 -8.30
N ILE A 26 -6.14 -6.31 -7.88
CA ILE A 26 -7.35 -7.12 -8.16
C ILE A 26 -7.65 -7.14 -9.67
N PHE A 27 -7.55 -6.01 -10.36
CA PHE A 27 -7.75 -5.98 -11.82
C PHE A 27 -6.68 -6.78 -12.56
N CYS A 28 -5.41 -6.69 -12.16
CA CYS A 28 -4.34 -7.49 -12.75
C CYS A 28 -4.61 -8.99 -12.55
N LEU A 29 -5.08 -9.38 -11.37
CA LEU A 29 -5.48 -10.76 -11.13
C LEU A 29 -6.61 -11.22 -12.07
N ALA A 30 -7.61 -10.38 -12.33
CA ALA A 30 -8.74 -10.74 -13.19
C ALA A 30 -8.36 -10.82 -14.69
N PHE A 31 -7.44 -9.97 -15.15
CA PHE A 31 -7.03 -9.90 -16.56
C PHE A 31 -5.89 -10.86 -16.92
N PHE A 32 -4.95 -11.10 -16.01
CA PHE A 32 -3.80 -12.00 -16.22
C PHE A 32 -4.05 -13.40 -15.65
N PHE A 33 -5.32 -13.76 -15.46
CA PHE A 33 -5.71 -15.10 -15.05
C PHE A 33 -5.64 -16.05 -16.24
N GLU A 34 -4.51 -16.72 -16.39
CA GLU A 34 -4.37 -17.86 -17.29
C GLU A 34 -4.48 -19.16 -16.50
N ALA A 35 -5.25 -20.11 -17.02
CA ALA A 35 -5.49 -21.39 -16.37
C ALA A 35 -4.31 -22.33 -16.60
N ASP A 36 -3.33 -22.28 -15.69
CA ASP A 36 -2.09 -23.06 -15.78
C ASP A 36 -1.66 -23.64 -14.42
N GLU A 37 -0.74 -24.61 -14.39
CA GLU A 37 -0.39 -25.36 -13.16
C GLU A 37 0.19 -24.48 -12.01
N SER A 38 0.66 -23.27 -12.32
CA SER A 38 1.14 -22.28 -11.34
C SER A 38 0.07 -21.29 -10.86
N MET A 39 -1.22 -21.57 -11.09
CA MET A 39 -2.35 -20.69 -10.74
C MET A 39 -2.37 -20.27 -9.28
N LEU A 40 -2.22 -21.22 -8.36
CA LEU A 40 -2.42 -20.94 -6.93
C LEU A 40 -1.39 -19.94 -6.39
N SER A 41 -0.13 -20.05 -6.83
CA SER A 41 0.94 -19.15 -6.38
C SER A 41 0.78 -17.74 -6.97
N ARG A 42 0.43 -17.63 -8.26
CA ARG A 42 0.16 -16.33 -8.91
C ARG A 42 -1.02 -15.62 -8.26
N MET A 43 -2.14 -16.32 -8.10
CA MET A 43 -3.33 -15.75 -7.44
C MET A 43 -3.04 -15.32 -6.00
N GLY A 44 -2.33 -16.16 -5.25
CA GLY A 44 -1.96 -15.88 -3.86
C GLY A 44 -1.12 -14.63 -3.71
N VAL A 45 -0.13 -14.42 -4.60
CA VAL A 45 0.74 -13.24 -4.57
C VAL A 45 -0.01 -11.96 -4.93
N TYR A 46 -0.84 -11.97 -5.99
CA TYR A 46 -1.65 -10.79 -6.34
C TYR A 46 -2.66 -10.42 -5.25
N MET A 47 -3.30 -11.41 -4.62
CA MET A 47 -4.19 -11.19 -3.48
C MET A 47 -3.44 -10.66 -2.25
N LEU A 48 -2.25 -11.22 -1.95
CA LEU A 48 -1.41 -10.75 -0.86
C LEU A 48 -1.02 -9.28 -1.08
N LEU A 49 -0.55 -8.93 -2.29
CA LEU A 49 -0.21 -7.56 -2.65
C LEU A 49 -1.42 -6.63 -2.54
N ALA A 50 -2.59 -7.05 -3.03
CA ALA A 50 -3.83 -6.28 -2.91
C ALA A 50 -4.16 -5.97 -1.44
N VAL A 51 -4.13 -6.98 -0.58
CA VAL A 51 -4.40 -6.82 0.87
C VAL A 51 -3.36 -5.93 1.53
N MET A 52 -2.08 -6.03 1.16
CA MET A 52 -1.03 -5.15 1.70
C MET A 52 -1.25 -3.68 1.31
N PHE A 53 -1.63 -3.40 0.06
CA PHE A 53 -1.96 -2.04 -0.38
C PHE A 53 -3.24 -1.51 0.28
N PHE A 54 -4.28 -2.33 0.45
CA PHE A 54 -5.47 -1.94 1.21
C PHE A 54 -5.19 -1.76 2.71
N ALA A 55 -4.32 -2.57 3.29
CA ALA A 55 -3.90 -2.42 4.68
C ALA A 55 -3.13 -1.10 4.88
N LEU A 56 -2.28 -0.70 3.94
CA LEU A 56 -1.65 0.63 3.93
C LEU A 56 -2.69 1.75 3.80
N ALA A 57 -3.69 1.57 2.93
CA ALA A 57 -4.77 2.54 2.76
C ALA A 57 -5.58 2.74 4.05
N GLY A 58 -5.89 1.64 4.75
CA GLY A 58 -6.57 1.62 6.04
C GLY A 58 -5.71 2.17 7.18
N GLY A 59 -4.41 1.89 7.18
CA GLY A 59 -3.45 2.46 8.14
C GLY A 59 -3.32 3.98 8.00
N LEU A 60 -3.45 4.49 6.77
CA LEU A 60 -3.43 5.92 6.44
C LEU A 60 -4.83 6.58 6.53
N SER A 61 -5.87 5.87 6.97
CA SER A 61 -7.22 6.41 7.13
C SER A 61 -7.38 7.18 8.44
N LYS A 62 -8.43 8.03 8.53
CA LYS A 62 -8.81 8.81 9.73
C LYS A 62 -8.92 8.01 11.03
N GLY A 63 -9.11 6.69 10.97
CA GLY A 63 -9.18 5.78 12.12
C GLY A 63 -8.03 4.76 12.19
N GLY A 64 -6.91 5.02 11.50
CA GLY A 64 -5.76 4.11 11.49
C GLY A 64 -5.15 3.96 12.88
N GLN A 65 -5.12 2.73 13.41
CA GLN A 65 -4.58 2.41 14.74
C GLN A 65 -3.03 2.33 14.76
N TRP A 66 -2.38 2.46 13.61
CA TRP A 66 -0.95 2.16 13.44
C TRP A 66 -0.06 3.33 13.88
N THR A 67 1.03 3.00 14.58
CA THR A 67 2.08 4.00 14.86
C THR A 67 2.83 4.33 13.56
N TRP A 68 3.46 5.50 13.52
CA TRP A 68 4.30 5.90 12.37
C TRP A 68 5.39 4.86 12.04
N ASN A 69 6.01 4.26 13.06
CA ASN A 69 7.01 3.19 12.89
C ASN A 69 6.44 1.94 12.21
N VAL A 70 5.23 1.51 12.61
CA VAL A 70 4.55 0.35 12.00
C VAL A 70 4.14 0.65 10.57
N LEU A 71 3.72 1.89 10.30
CA LEU A 71 3.26 2.27 8.98
C LEU A 71 4.41 2.39 7.96
N LEU A 72 5.58 2.88 8.40
CA LEU A 72 6.81 2.80 7.61
C LEU A 72 7.23 1.35 7.36
N LEU A 73 7.26 0.51 8.41
CA LEU A 73 7.63 -0.90 8.30
C LEU A 73 6.75 -1.62 7.27
N MET A 74 5.44 -1.42 7.34
CA MET A 74 4.48 -2.03 6.41
C MET A 74 4.68 -1.51 4.99
N THR A 75 5.00 -0.23 4.80
CA THR A 75 5.24 0.32 3.46
C THR A 75 6.50 -0.28 2.83
N PHE A 76 7.58 -0.41 3.61
CA PHE A 76 8.79 -1.10 3.17
C PHE A 76 8.52 -2.58 2.87
N LEU A 77 7.73 -3.25 3.71
CA LEU A 77 7.35 -4.64 3.50
C LEU A 77 6.57 -4.81 2.19
N THR A 78 5.61 -3.92 1.90
CA THR A 78 4.85 -3.97 0.64
C THR A 78 5.75 -3.78 -0.59
N ILE A 79 6.70 -2.84 -0.57
CA ILE A 79 7.65 -2.69 -1.69
C ILE A 79 8.56 -3.92 -1.81
N SER A 80 9.02 -4.48 -0.68
CA SER A 80 9.83 -5.70 -0.70
C SER A 80 9.06 -6.89 -1.27
N ALA A 81 7.77 -7.02 -0.96
CA ALA A 81 6.91 -8.07 -1.49
C ALA A 81 6.73 -7.95 -3.01
N VAL A 82 6.56 -6.72 -3.53
CA VAL A 82 6.55 -6.45 -4.98
C VAL A 82 7.91 -6.78 -5.60
N GLY A 83 9.02 -6.44 -4.93
CA GLY A 83 10.36 -6.79 -5.40
C GLY A 83 10.57 -8.30 -5.50
N CYS A 84 10.18 -9.05 -4.48
CA CYS A 84 10.21 -10.52 -4.49
C CYS A 84 9.35 -11.10 -5.61
N SER A 85 8.15 -10.57 -5.85
CA SER A 85 7.26 -11.09 -6.89
C SER A 85 7.82 -10.90 -8.31
N VAL A 86 8.69 -9.90 -8.52
CA VAL A 86 9.42 -9.70 -9.78
C VAL A 86 10.55 -10.72 -9.95
N VAL A 87 11.33 -10.99 -8.89
CA VAL A 87 12.45 -11.94 -8.95
C VAL A 87 11.96 -13.35 -9.29
N PHE A 88 10.79 -13.74 -8.78
CA PHE A 88 10.17 -15.03 -9.09
C PHE A 88 9.41 -15.04 -10.42
N GLY A 89 9.36 -13.93 -11.17
CA GLY A 89 8.66 -13.84 -12.46
C GLY A 89 7.14 -14.08 -12.36
N ILE A 90 6.56 -13.88 -11.17
CA ILE A 90 5.14 -14.13 -10.91
C ILE A 90 4.29 -12.95 -11.41
N VAL A 91 4.83 -11.74 -11.29
CA VAL A 91 4.17 -10.48 -11.68
C VAL A 91 4.90 -9.89 -12.88
N ASP A 92 4.15 -9.47 -13.89
CA ASP A 92 4.69 -8.79 -15.06
C ASP A 92 5.48 -7.54 -14.66
N LEU A 93 6.64 -7.36 -15.29
CA LEU A 93 7.55 -6.25 -15.00
C LEU A 93 6.84 -4.89 -15.11
N TYR A 94 5.96 -4.73 -16.09
CA TYR A 94 5.17 -3.51 -16.30
C TYR A 94 4.24 -3.21 -15.12
N VAL A 95 3.53 -4.21 -14.61
CA VAL A 95 2.62 -4.07 -13.46
C VAL A 95 3.43 -3.79 -12.20
N ALA A 96 4.55 -4.49 -12.02
CA ALA A 96 5.42 -4.30 -10.88
C ALA A 96 6.00 -2.89 -10.82
N ILE A 97 6.42 -2.31 -11.95
CA ILE A 97 6.92 -0.92 -12.00
C ILE A 97 5.86 0.06 -11.48
N ILE A 98 4.59 -0.10 -11.92
CA ILE A 98 3.49 0.76 -11.48
C ILE A 98 3.27 0.64 -9.96
N LEU A 99 3.28 -0.60 -9.43
CA LEU A 99 3.10 -0.85 -8.00
C LEU A 99 4.26 -0.30 -7.16
N VAL A 100 5.50 -0.39 -7.64
CA VAL A 100 6.67 0.21 -6.99
C VAL A 100 6.56 1.73 -6.95
N VAL A 101 6.10 2.36 -8.04
CA VAL A 101 5.88 3.82 -8.09
C VAL A 101 4.81 4.24 -7.07
N LEU A 102 3.70 3.50 -6.98
CA LEU A 102 2.66 3.76 -5.96
C LEU A 102 3.21 3.61 -4.54
N GLY A 103 3.98 2.56 -4.27
CA GLY A 103 4.66 2.36 -2.99
C GLY A 103 5.63 3.49 -2.64
N ALA A 104 6.41 3.96 -3.62
CA ALA A 104 7.35 5.07 -3.44
C ALA A 104 6.63 6.39 -3.11
N LEU A 105 5.50 6.68 -3.78
CA LEU A 105 4.67 7.86 -3.46
C LEU A 105 4.11 7.79 -2.02
N ILE A 106 3.74 6.60 -1.55
CA ILE A 106 3.29 6.40 -0.16
C ILE A 106 4.46 6.67 0.81
N ILE A 107 5.68 6.22 0.53
CA ILE A 107 6.86 6.55 1.36
C ILE A 107 7.09 8.06 1.41
N ILE A 108 7.03 8.76 0.28
CA ILE A 108 7.21 10.22 0.23
C ILE A 108 6.14 10.91 1.10
N SER A 109 4.90 10.42 1.08
CA SER A 109 3.83 10.93 1.93
C SER A 109 4.09 10.74 3.43
N LEU A 110 4.89 9.74 3.80
CA LEU A 110 5.24 9.39 5.19
C LEU A 110 6.50 10.04 5.74
N VAL A 111 7.43 10.43 4.87
CA VAL A 111 8.66 11.12 5.28
C VAL A 111 8.38 12.58 5.65
N MET A 112 7.28 13.17 5.15
CA MET A 112 6.90 14.54 5.48
C MET A 112 6.57 14.70 6.98
N PRO A 113 7.10 15.74 7.67
CA PRO A 113 6.95 15.93 9.12
C PRO A 113 5.50 16.09 9.58
N SER A 114 4.61 16.59 8.70
CA SER A 114 3.16 16.68 8.97
C SER A 114 2.48 15.31 9.14
N SER A 115 3.05 14.24 8.61
CA SER A 115 2.51 12.87 8.76
C SER A 115 2.82 12.27 10.13
N LYS A 116 4.01 12.57 10.68
CA LYS A 116 4.45 12.14 12.03
C LYS A 116 3.56 12.69 13.13
N ILE A 117 3.21 13.98 13.03
CA ILE A 117 2.36 14.66 14.01
C ILE A 117 0.97 14.04 14.03
N TRP A 118 0.42 13.69 12.86
CA TRP A 118 -0.92 13.11 12.75
C TRP A 118 -0.99 11.65 13.25
N ALA A 119 0.00 10.83 12.92
CA ALA A 119 0.07 9.44 13.39
C ALA A 119 0.21 9.34 14.93
N ASN A 120 0.85 10.33 15.55
CA ASN A 120 0.94 10.41 17.01
C ASN A 120 -0.34 11.00 17.64
N LEU A 121 -1.01 11.95 16.97
CA LEU A 121 -2.30 12.51 17.41
C LEU A 121 -3.45 11.51 17.34
N ALA A 122 -3.44 10.56 16.39
CA ALA A 122 -4.47 9.51 16.30
C ALA A 122 -4.47 8.53 17.49
N LYS A 123 -3.44 8.59 18.37
CA LYS A 123 -3.30 7.74 19.57
C LYS A 123 -3.51 8.49 20.88
N ALA A 124 -3.62 9.82 20.85
CA ALA A 124 -3.83 10.68 22.03
C ALA A 124 -5.32 10.93 22.24
#